data_AF-A0AAX4KCH5-F1
#
_entry.id   AF-A0AAX4KCH5-F1
#
_cell.length_a   1.000
_cell.length_b   1.000
_cell.length_c   1.000
_cell.angle_alpha   90.00
_cell.angle_beta   90.00
_cell.angle_gamma   90.00
#
_symmetry.space_group_name_H-M   'P 1'
#
loop_
_entity.id
_entity.type
_entity.pdbx_description
1 polymer ?
#
loop_
_entity_poly.entity_id
_entity_poly.type
_entity_poly.pdbx_seq_one_letter_code
_entity_poly.pdbx_strand_id
1 'polypeptide(L)'
;MSTLSGDTDPDLRDVFKLLYADDEWAFTSDTSDTEEDQGDIQAHPPLNSLIPDIEVDLIDSSLSKEENIDEIKLVKERYTRKRFLEALDSLISSPSSPSKKSRIYTPPPTSHHSPSIILCTQPIPQLPSSEEYLPYSPLGLLSRLRTYQIHRYSPLLPDHLSPIKASLHGWTNSARNTLHCGVCGNSLRLDGMDDIRDERVREEVSKRLSKGFESGHRKDCAWRIRRSPDELYDQLRNLLHPIISSNLSPLAQNIHSSIPTLSTFQVKSPLSLTQEECLIRSTKSHQSSSEQTDGDISKESILLSLFGWYAYQPNSLPSDHIKKEQDNTEIIHCRICQRRIGLWAFAAGEHGEKKEFDLVNEHLNWCPLNTQQNQKAWWEDCPLLKEKLPVESGITKDWVKLSDKLEKKPWRR
;
A
#
# COMPACT_ATOMS: atom_id res chain seq x y z
N MET A 1 -40.11 36.04 39.89
CA MET A 1 -38.96 35.62 40.71
C MET A 1 -38.77 34.13 40.50
N SER A 2 -37.85 33.75 39.62
CA SER A 2 -37.53 32.34 39.35
C SER A 2 -36.01 32.23 39.23
N THR A 3 -35.44 31.44 40.14
CA THR A 3 -34.01 31.20 40.33
C THR A 3 -33.48 30.23 39.28
N LEU A 4 -32.43 30.64 38.55
CA LEU A 4 -31.62 29.81 37.66
C LEU A 4 -30.59 29.03 38.49
N SER A 5 -30.74 27.71 38.55
CA SER A 5 -29.69 26.78 38.98
C SER A 5 -28.82 26.43 37.78
N GLY A 6 -27.59 26.91 37.77
CA GLY A 6 -26.58 26.55 36.78
C GLY A 6 -25.98 25.19 37.12
N ASP A 7 -26.33 24.18 36.33
CA ASP A 7 -25.67 22.88 36.32
C ASP A 7 -24.72 22.85 35.12
N THR A 8 -23.44 23.03 35.37
CA THR A 8 -22.40 22.96 34.35
C THR A 8 -21.95 21.52 34.18
N ASP A 9 -22.06 21.05 32.94
CA ASP A 9 -21.73 19.73 32.41
C ASP A 9 -20.38 19.17 32.94
N PRO A 10 -20.37 17.99 33.58
CA PRO A 10 -19.15 17.37 34.10
C PRO A 10 -18.10 17.02 33.01
N ASP A 11 -18.49 16.89 31.74
CA ASP A 11 -17.58 16.51 30.65
C ASP A 11 -16.61 17.62 30.22
N LEU A 12 -16.88 18.89 30.57
CA LEU A 12 -15.98 20.00 30.27
C LEU A 12 -14.81 20.11 31.26
N ARG A 13 -14.87 19.43 32.43
CA ARG A 13 -13.78 19.49 33.43
C ARG A 13 -12.55 18.67 33.03
N ASP A 14 -12.70 17.64 32.21
CA ASP A 14 -11.58 16.80 31.77
C ASP A 14 -10.74 17.47 30.66
N VAL A 15 -11.34 18.31 29.82
CA VAL A 15 -10.61 19.05 28.77
C VAL A 15 -9.66 20.09 29.37
N PHE A 16 -10.09 20.78 30.43
CA PHE A 16 -9.23 21.76 31.11
C PHE A 16 -8.16 21.09 31.99
N LYS A 17 -8.43 19.91 32.54
CA LYS A 17 -7.42 19.15 33.29
C LYS A 17 -6.28 18.67 32.40
N LEU A 18 -6.55 18.40 31.11
CA LEU A 18 -5.55 18.04 30.12
C LEU A 18 -4.75 19.24 29.57
N LEU A 19 -5.27 20.47 29.73
CA LEU A 19 -4.62 21.72 29.28
C LEU A 19 -3.65 22.33 30.30
N TYR A 20 -3.70 21.93 31.57
CA TYR A 20 -2.93 22.55 32.66
C TYR A 20 -2.19 21.55 33.58
N ALA A 21 -2.12 20.26 33.23
CA ALA A 21 -1.48 19.25 34.09
C ALA A 21 0.05 19.11 33.92
N ASP A 22 0.66 19.79 32.93
CA ASP A 22 2.08 19.60 32.58
C ASP A 22 2.96 20.83 32.91
N ASP A 23 2.70 21.54 34.02
CA ASP A 23 3.63 22.54 34.57
C ASP A 23 4.67 21.87 35.50
N GLU A 24 5.54 21.03 34.93
CA GLU A 24 6.82 20.63 35.55
C GLU A 24 7.97 21.49 34.99
N TRP A 25 7.96 22.78 35.33
CA TRP A 25 9.11 23.68 35.16
C TRP A 25 9.43 24.37 36.49
N ALA A 26 9.76 23.57 37.51
CA ALA A 26 10.43 24.07 38.69
C ALA A 26 11.94 24.15 38.40
N PHE A 27 12.44 25.38 38.18
CA PHE A 27 13.87 25.66 38.14
C PHE A 27 14.48 25.46 39.53
N THR A 28 15.30 24.43 39.70
CA THR A 28 16.24 24.36 40.83
C THR A 28 17.48 25.18 40.46
N SER A 29 17.58 26.36 41.06
CA SER A 29 18.82 27.10 41.22
C SER A 29 19.75 26.38 42.20
N ASP A 30 21.04 26.61 42.02
CA ASP A 30 22.17 26.26 42.90
C ASP A 30 22.78 24.87 42.71
N THR A 31 23.94 24.83 42.02
CA THR A 31 25.21 24.51 42.69
C THR A 31 26.40 24.95 41.83
N SER A 32 27.36 25.54 42.52
CA SER A 32 28.58 26.22 42.13
C SER A 32 29.80 25.28 42.00
N ASP A 33 30.81 25.78 41.26
CA ASP A 33 32.27 25.51 41.35
C ASP A 33 32.76 24.05 41.06
N THR A 34 33.92 23.74 40.47
CA THR A 34 35.26 24.39 40.42
C THR A 34 36.14 23.63 39.38
N GLU A 35 37.07 24.36 38.75
CA GLU A 35 38.49 24.01 38.39
C GLU A 35 38.84 22.73 37.59
N GLU A 36 39.44 22.88 36.39
CA GLU A 36 40.88 22.71 36.06
C GLU A 36 41.43 21.28 36.28
N ASP A 37 41.90 20.60 35.20
CA ASP A 37 43.33 20.28 34.98
C ASP A 37 43.55 19.14 33.93
N GLN A 38 44.77 19.18 33.39
CA GLN A 38 45.50 18.45 32.34
C GLN A 38 45.22 16.96 32.03
N GLY A 39 45.27 16.67 30.71
CA GLY A 39 46.24 15.78 30.07
C GLY A 39 46.28 14.28 30.43
N ASP A 40 45.88 13.41 29.50
CA ASP A 40 46.75 12.31 29.05
C ASP A 40 46.20 11.59 27.80
N ILE A 41 47.10 11.29 26.87
CA ILE A 41 46.85 10.52 25.64
C ILE A 41 46.96 9.04 26.01
N GLN A 42 45.83 8.31 26.00
CA GLN A 42 45.82 6.87 26.24
C GLN A 42 45.55 6.11 24.94
N ALA A 43 46.52 5.29 24.54
CA ALA A 43 46.46 4.43 23.36
C ALA A 43 45.44 3.30 23.54
N HIS A 44 44.63 3.04 22.51
CA HIS A 44 43.70 1.91 22.44
C HIS A 44 44.44 0.56 22.34
N PRO A 45 43.99 -0.50 23.06
CA PRO A 45 44.49 -1.85 22.86
C PRO A 45 43.86 -2.51 21.60
N PRO A 46 44.53 -3.51 20.99
CA PRO A 46 44.05 -4.16 19.77
C PRO A 46 42.80 -5.02 20.00
N LEU A 47 41.89 -4.98 19.01
CA LEU A 47 40.54 -5.57 18.94
C LEU A 47 40.48 -7.11 18.86
N ASN A 48 41.25 -7.86 19.66
CA ASN A 48 41.23 -9.34 19.62
C ASN A 48 41.15 -10.06 20.98
N SER A 49 40.61 -9.41 22.02
CA SER A 49 40.51 -10.03 23.36
C SER A 49 39.16 -9.85 24.08
N LEU A 50 38.06 -9.60 23.36
CA LEU A 50 36.72 -9.40 23.95
C LEU A 50 35.69 -10.47 23.54
N ILE A 51 36.03 -11.75 23.71
CA ILE A 51 35.00 -12.77 23.90
C ILE A 51 35.41 -13.58 25.13
N PRO A 52 34.81 -13.34 26.31
CA PRO A 52 34.90 -14.27 27.42
C PRO A 52 34.24 -15.58 27.00
N ASP A 53 34.87 -16.71 27.35
CA ASP A 53 34.21 -18.02 27.30
C ASP A 53 32.97 -17.96 28.20
N ILE A 54 31.81 -17.71 27.58
CA ILE A 54 30.52 -17.71 28.23
C ILE A 54 30.15 -19.18 28.49
N GLU A 55 30.39 -19.63 29.72
CA GLU A 55 29.75 -20.81 30.27
C GLU A 55 28.28 -20.45 30.54
N VAL A 56 27.38 -20.84 29.62
CA VAL A 56 25.94 -20.69 29.81
C VAL A 56 25.47 -21.80 30.74
N ASP A 57 25.39 -21.52 32.04
CA ASP A 57 24.62 -22.34 32.97
C ASP A 57 23.13 -22.05 32.77
N LEU A 58 22.45 -22.94 32.03
CA LEU A 58 20.99 -22.98 31.95
C LEU A 58 20.43 -23.51 33.27
N ILE A 59 20.08 -22.61 34.18
CA ILE A 59 19.27 -22.92 35.36
C ILE A 59 17.79 -22.80 34.95
N ASP A 60 17.20 -23.92 34.57
CA ASP A 60 15.77 -24.01 34.31
C ASP A 60 14.99 -23.84 35.63
N SER A 61 14.48 -22.63 35.84
CA SER A 61 13.78 -22.22 37.05
C SER A 61 12.27 -22.31 36.87
N SER A 62 11.77 -23.47 36.44
CA SER A 62 10.33 -23.68 36.29
C SER A 62 9.85 -25.10 36.59
N LEU A 63 10.20 -25.65 37.77
CA LEU A 63 9.41 -26.73 38.36
C LEU A 63 9.28 -26.56 39.87
N SER A 64 8.05 -26.25 40.27
CA SER A 64 7.55 -26.21 41.64
C SER A 64 7.52 -27.61 42.26
N LYS A 65 8.04 -27.66 43.49
CA LYS A 65 7.60 -28.45 44.66
C LYS A 65 6.92 -29.81 44.44
N GLU A 66 7.56 -30.76 45.12
CA GLU A 66 7.02 -31.93 45.83
C GLU A 66 7.17 -33.30 45.16
N GLU A 67 7.91 -34.14 45.89
CA GLU A 67 7.97 -35.60 45.91
C GLU A 67 9.07 -36.35 45.13
N ASN A 68 9.71 -37.23 45.92
CA ASN A 68 10.64 -38.33 45.62
C ASN A 68 12.11 -38.01 45.26
N ILE A 69 12.88 -38.06 46.34
CA ILE A 69 14.32 -38.33 46.40
C ILE A 69 14.52 -39.82 46.04
N ASP A 70 14.95 -40.09 44.81
CA ASP A 70 16.01 -41.05 44.44
C ASP A 70 15.98 -41.29 42.92
N GLU A 71 17.16 -41.26 42.30
CA GLU A 71 17.40 -41.41 40.84
C GLU A 71 17.14 -40.20 39.93
N ILE A 72 17.87 -39.10 40.14
CA ILE A 72 18.30 -38.25 39.02
C ILE A 72 19.83 -38.27 38.99
N LYS A 73 20.40 -39.28 38.33
CA LYS A 73 21.79 -39.23 37.87
C LYS A 73 21.86 -38.14 36.81
N LEU A 74 22.22 -36.94 37.25
CA LEU A 74 22.52 -35.78 36.44
C LEU A 74 23.71 -36.14 35.53
N VAL A 75 23.43 -36.64 34.34
CA VAL A 75 24.43 -36.84 33.29
C VAL A 75 24.85 -35.46 32.81
N LYS A 76 25.86 -34.87 33.48
CA LYS A 76 26.63 -33.73 32.95
C LYS A 76 27.50 -34.25 31.81
N GLU A 77 26.86 -34.60 30.69
CA GLU A 77 27.58 -34.81 29.44
C GLU A 77 28.07 -33.45 28.96
N ARG A 78 29.33 -33.14 29.29
CA ARG A 78 30.04 -31.99 28.74
C ARG A 78 29.97 -32.08 27.22
N TYR A 79 29.24 -31.16 26.62
CA TYR A 79 29.11 -31.06 25.18
C TYR A 79 30.45 -30.59 24.61
N THR A 80 31.31 -31.54 24.24
CA THR A 80 32.64 -31.20 23.75
C THR A 80 32.52 -30.52 22.39
N ARG A 81 33.38 -29.53 22.14
CA ARG A 81 33.46 -28.82 20.84
C ARG A 81 33.57 -29.78 19.65
N LYS A 82 34.19 -30.94 19.85
CA LYS A 82 34.28 -32.01 18.85
C LYS A 82 32.91 -32.61 18.51
N ARG A 83 32.06 -32.88 19.51
CA ARG A 83 30.70 -33.41 19.31
C ARG A 83 29.78 -32.39 18.61
N PHE A 84 29.98 -31.09 18.91
CA PHE A 84 29.29 -30.01 18.21
C PHE A 84 29.71 -29.90 16.74
N LEU A 85 31.01 -29.99 16.45
CA LEU A 85 31.51 -29.97 15.08
C LEU A 85 31.13 -31.24 14.30
N GLU A 86 31.12 -32.42 14.94
CA GLU A 86 30.59 -33.65 14.32
C GLU A 86 29.08 -33.58 14.07
N ALA A 87 28.31 -32.93 14.94
CA ALA A 87 26.89 -32.69 14.71
C ALA A 87 26.66 -31.70 13.55
N LEU A 88 27.50 -30.67 13.42
CA LEU A 88 27.49 -29.75 12.27
C LEU A 88 27.91 -30.45 10.97
N ASP A 89 28.96 -31.26 10.99
CA ASP A 89 29.40 -32.03 9.83
C ASP A 89 28.38 -33.10 9.43
N SER A 90 27.63 -33.65 10.38
CA SER A 90 26.49 -34.55 10.12
C SER A 90 25.29 -33.84 9.50
N LEU A 91 25.13 -32.53 9.70
CA LEU A 91 24.09 -31.72 9.05
C LEU A 91 24.49 -31.30 7.63
N ILE A 92 25.79 -31.24 7.35
CA ILE A 92 26.35 -30.79 6.06
C ILE A 92 26.69 -31.98 5.14
N SER A 93 27.07 -33.13 5.70
CA SER A 93 27.41 -34.33 4.94
C SER A 93 26.15 -35.12 4.57
N SER A 94 25.76 -35.05 3.30
CA SER A 94 24.65 -35.84 2.76
C SER A 94 25.04 -37.31 2.56
N PRO A 95 24.17 -38.30 2.86
CA PRO A 95 24.40 -39.69 2.53
C PRO A 95 24.38 -39.89 1.00
N SER A 96 25.33 -40.66 0.51
CA SER A 96 25.46 -41.02 -0.89
C SER A 96 24.37 -41.99 -1.34
N SER A 97 23.68 -41.63 -2.44
CA SER A 97 22.83 -42.45 -3.34
C SER A 97 21.28 -42.44 -3.08
N PRO A 98 20.45 -42.79 -4.09
CA PRO A 98 19.72 -41.75 -4.81
C PRO A 98 18.22 -42.07 -4.96
N SER A 99 17.33 -41.27 -4.37
CA SER A 99 16.07 -40.94 -5.04
C SER A 99 15.38 -39.76 -4.35
N LYS A 100 15.02 -38.77 -5.15
CA LYS A 100 14.24 -37.57 -4.80
C LYS A 100 14.90 -36.67 -3.75
N LYS A 101 15.61 -35.66 -4.25
CA LYS A 101 16.08 -34.49 -3.47
C LYS A 101 14.89 -33.85 -2.75
N SER A 102 14.68 -34.25 -1.49
CA SER A 102 13.85 -33.52 -0.54
C SER A 102 14.49 -32.15 -0.37
N ARG A 103 13.85 -31.09 -0.90
CA ARG A 103 14.26 -29.74 -0.54
C ARG A 103 14.06 -29.62 0.97
N ILE A 104 15.16 -29.34 1.68
CA ILE A 104 15.18 -29.01 3.12
C ILE A 104 14.23 -27.85 3.44
N TYR A 105 13.90 -27.05 2.43
CA TYR A 105 12.82 -26.10 2.44
C TYR A 105 11.58 -26.71 1.76
N THR A 106 10.59 -27.14 2.52
CA THR A 106 9.22 -27.11 2.03
C THR A 106 8.92 -25.61 1.88
N PRO A 107 8.82 -25.05 0.66
CA PRO A 107 8.36 -23.68 0.54
C PRO A 107 7.02 -23.61 1.29
N PRO A 108 6.78 -22.56 2.10
CA PRO A 108 5.48 -22.37 2.71
C PRO A 108 4.42 -22.50 1.60
N PRO A 109 3.23 -23.08 1.90
CA PRO A 109 2.19 -23.23 0.90
C PRO A 109 2.08 -21.92 0.13
N THR A 110 2.22 -22.02 -1.18
CA THR A 110 2.43 -20.91 -2.13
C THR A 110 1.22 -19.98 -2.25
N SER A 111 0.33 -19.95 -1.26
CA SER A 111 -0.86 -19.08 -1.16
C SER A 111 -0.53 -17.60 -0.98
N HIS A 112 0.73 -17.23 -0.73
CA HIS A 112 1.15 -15.84 -0.51
C HIS A 112 2.23 -15.32 -1.47
N HIS A 113 2.54 -16.04 -2.56
CA HIS A 113 3.22 -15.37 -3.68
C HIS A 113 2.23 -14.38 -4.27
N SER A 114 2.33 -13.14 -3.79
CA SER A 114 1.59 -12.02 -4.37
C SER A 114 1.90 -12.03 -5.87
N PRO A 115 0.88 -12.11 -6.75
CA PRO A 115 1.12 -12.00 -8.18
C PRO A 115 1.90 -10.71 -8.39
N SER A 116 2.97 -10.75 -9.18
CA SER A 116 3.78 -9.55 -9.42
C SER A 116 2.95 -8.45 -10.08
N ILE A 117 1.91 -8.83 -10.84
CA ILE A 117 1.01 -7.96 -11.59
C ILE A 117 -0.36 -8.63 -11.68
N ILE A 118 -1.45 -7.87 -11.52
CA ILE A 118 -2.84 -8.29 -11.77
C ILE A 118 -3.34 -7.53 -13.00
N LEU A 119 -3.57 -8.27 -14.10
CA LEU A 119 -4.01 -7.67 -15.36
C LEU A 119 -5.47 -7.17 -15.29
N CYS A 120 -5.87 -6.33 -16.24
CA CYS A 120 -7.23 -5.82 -16.38
C CYS A 120 -8.26 -6.91 -16.72
N THR A 121 -7.81 -8.01 -17.31
CA THR A 121 -8.60 -9.20 -17.63
C THR A 121 -8.76 -10.14 -16.45
N GLN A 122 -8.02 -9.91 -15.36
CA GLN A 122 -8.02 -10.77 -14.19
C GLN A 122 -8.78 -10.13 -13.02
N PRO A 123 -9.67 -10.87 -12.35
CA PRO A 123 -10.32 -10.39 -11.14
C PRO A 123 -9.28 -10.08 -10.07
N ILE A 124 -9.57 -9.10 -9.21
CA ILE A 124 -8.75 -8.84 -8.04
C ILE A 124 -8.94 -10.03 -7.09
N PRO A 125 -7.86 -10.62 -6.56
CA PRO A 125 -7.97 -11.65 -5.54
C PRO A 125 -8.82 -11.17 -4.36
N GLN A 126 -9.47 -12.10 -3.66
CA GLN A 126 -10.22 -11.76 -2.46
C GLN A 126 -9.34 -10.96 -1.51
N LEU A 127 -9.84 -9.78 -1.11
CA LEU A 127 -9.08 -8.89 -0.25
C LEU A 127 -9.00 -9.47 1.16
N PRO A 128 -7.86 -9.34 1.84
CA PRO A 128 -7.71 -9.81 3.21
C PRO A 128 -8.59 -9.00 4.17
N SER A 129 -8.94 -9.63 5.30
CA SER A 129 -9.69 -8.99 6.38
C SER A 129 -8.92 -7.80 6.95
N SER A 130 -9.64 -6.77 7.41
CA SER A 130 -9.05 -5.63 8.13
C SER A 130 -8.53 -5.99 9.52
N GLU A 131 -8.88 -7.17 10.03
CA GLU A 131 -8.45 -7.67 11.35
C GLU A 131 -7.02 -8.22 11.35
N GLU A 132 -6.47 -8.51 10.16
CA GLU A 132 -5.12 -9.05 10.02
C GLU A 132 -4.05 -7.94 9.95
N TYR A 133 -2.95 -8.14 10.66
CA TYR A 133 -1.79 -7.26 10.59
C TYR A 133 -0.95 -7.55 9.33
N LEU A 134 -1.22 -6.80 8.26
CA LEU A 134 -0.57 -6.95 6.95
C LEU A 134 0.11 -5.64 6.49
N PRO A 135 1.23 -5.23 7.11
CA PRO A 135 1.90 -3.97 6.82
C PRO A 135 2.59 -3.91 5.45
N TYR A 136 2.96 -5.04 4.84
CA TYR A 136 3.66 -5.09 3.53
C TYR A 136 2.80 -5.61 2.39
N SER A 137 1.50 -5.86 2.62
CA SER A 137 0.62 -6.38 1.58
C SER A 137 -0.05 -5.23 0.84
N PRO A 138 0.17 -5.06 -0.48
CA PRO A 138 -0.54 -4.05 -1.26
C PRO A 138 -2.06 -4.31 -1.25
N LEU A 139 -2.49 -5.57 -1.30
CA LEU A 139 -3.91 -5.93 -1.20
C LEU A 139 -4.49 -5.66 0.20
N GLY A 140 -3.67 -5.81 1.25
CA GLY A 140 -4.01 -5.36 2.60
C GLY A 140 -4.22 -3.86 2.67
N LEU A 141 -3.34 -3.07 2.05
CA LEU A 141 -3.49 -1.62 1.94
C LEU A 141 -4.75 -1.26 1.13
N LEU A 142 -5.02 -1.93 0.02
CA LEU A 142 -6.23 -1.71 -0.79
C LEU A 142 -7.51 -1.98 0.02
N SER A 143 -7.52 -3.06 0.80
CA SER A 143 -8.64 -3.42 1.68
C SER A 143 -8.96 -2.27 2.63
N ARG A 144 -7.95 -1.69 3.27
CA ARG A 144 -8.11 -0.54 4.16
C ARG A 144 -8.56 0.72 3.42
N LEU A 145 -7.91 1.07 2.31
CA LEU A 145 -8.25 2.26 1.51
C LEU A 145 -9.69 2.25 0.98
N ARG A 146 -10.21 1.09 0.57
CA ARG A 146 -11.59 0.97 0.06
C ARG A 146 -12.67 1.26 1.09
N THR A 147 -12.32 1.27 2.38
CA THR A 147 -13.26 1.69 3.44
C THR A 147 -13.55 3.20 3.42
N TYR A 148 -12.65 4.01 2.83
CA TYR A 148 -12.75 5.46 2.79
C TYR A 148 -13.61 5.92 1.61
N GLN A 149 -14.90 6.11 1.89
CA GLN A 149 -15.89 6.58 0.92
C GLN A 149 -16.23 8.06 1.16
N ILE A 150 -16.51 8.82 0.08
CA ILE A 150 -16.76 10.28 0.13
C ILE A 150 -17.83 10.68 1.17
N HIS A 151 -18.87 9.86 1.35
CA HIS A 151 -19.95 10.17 2.28
C HIS A 151 -19.62 9.84 3.75
N ARG A 152 -18.54 9.11 4.01
CA ARG A 152 -18.08 8.76 5.37
C ARG A 152 -16.81 9.48 5.76
N TYR A 153 -15.95 9.80 4.80
CA TYR A 153 -14.70 10.49 5.04
C TYR A 153 -14.69 11.77 4.20
N SER A 154 -14.75 12.92 4.88
CA SER A 154 -14.89 14.21 4.21
C SER A 154 -13.72 14.44 3.24
N PRO A 155 -13.97 14.78 1.96
CA PRO A 155 -12.91 15.09 1.00
C PRO A 155 -12.23 16.44 1.30
N LEU A 156 -12.79 17.24 2.23
CA LEU A 156 -12.26 18.53 2.66
C LEU A 156 -11.23 18.41 3.80
N LEU A 157 -10.96 17.19 4.27
CA LEU A 157 -9.94 16.97 5.29
C LEU A 157 -8.55 17.31 4.75
N PRO A 158 -7.72 18.03 5.53
CA PRO A 158 -6.36 18.36 5.11
C PRO A 158 -5.47 17.14 4.85
N ASP A 159 -4.39 17.34 4.10
CA ASP A 159 -3.45 16.29 3.69
C ASP A 159 -2.82 15.53 4.86
N HIS A 160 -2.73 16.15 6.04
CA HIS A 160 -2.28 15.49 7.27
C HIS A 160 -3.19 14.33 7.70
N LEU A 161 -4.49 14.45 7.42
CA LEU A 161 -5.51 13.45 7.72
C LEU A 161 -5.94 12.70 6.46
N SER A 162 -5.04 12.52 5.48
CA SER A 162 -5.40 11.82 4.25
C SER A 162 -5.74 10.34 4.52
N PRO A 163 -6.68 9.74 3.77
CA PRO A 163 -6.98 8.31 3.84
C PRO A 163 -5.76 7.41 3.67
N ILE A 164 -4.78 7.87 2.88
CA ILE A 164 -3.52 7.16 2.63
C ILE A 164 -2.72 7.07 3.92
N LYS A 165 -2.47 8.19 4.59
CA LYS A 165 -1.73 8.21 5.87
C LYS A 165 -2.44 7.34 6.91
N ALA A 166 -3.75 7.51 7.08
CA ALA A 166 -4.52 6.70 8.00
C ALA A 166 -4.41 5.19 7.68
N SER A 167 -4.55 4.80 6.41
CA SER A 167 -4.45 3.40 5.97
C SER A 167 -3.05 2.83 6.13
N LEU A 168 -1.99 3.60 5.91
CA LEU A 168 -0.61 3.14 6.14
C LEU A 168 -0.36 2.85 7.62
N HIS A 169 -1.03 3.58 8.51
CA HIS A 169 -1.03 3.34 9.96
C HIS A 169 -2.04 2.28 10.41
N GLY A 170 -2.64 1.51 9.50
CA GLY A 170 -3.53 0.39 9.84
C GLY A 170 -4.98 0.76 10.12
N TRP A 171 -5.35 2.03 9.96
CA TRP A 171 -6.72 2.48 10.21
C TRP A 171 -7.64 2.19 9.02
N THR A 172 -8.87 1.78 9.33
CA THR A 172 -9.99 1.68 8.38
C THR A 172 -11.10 2.64 8.78
N ASN A 173 -11.89 3.10 7.81
CA ASN A 173 -13.05 3.92 8.09
C ASN A 173 -14.27 3.03 8.42
N SER A 174 -14.74 3.11 9.67
CA SER A 174 -15.90 2.35 10.15
C SER A 174 -17.19 3.15 10.07
N ALA A 175 -17.12 4.45 10.38
CA ALA A 175 -18.25 5.38 10.38
C ALA A 175 -17.82 6.78 9.92
N ARG A 176 -18.74 7.75 9.93
CA ARG A 176 -18.45 9.13 9.54
C ARG A 176 -17.28 9.68 10.36
N ASN A 177 -16.20 10.08 9.68
CA ASN A 177 -14.95 10.59 10.25
C ASN A 177 -14.42 9.77 11.43
N THR A 178 -14.74 8.46 11.48
CA THR A 178 -14.32 7.56 12.55
C THR A 178 -13.46 6.46 11.97
N LEU A 179 -12.27 6.35 12.53
CA LEU A 179 -11.27 5.37 12.18
C LEU A 179 -11.29 4.23 13.19
N HIS A 180 -11.04 3.02 12.72
CA HIS A 180 -10.99 1.81 13.51
C HIS A 180 -9.76 1.00 13.16
N CYS A 181 -9.12 0.39 14.16
CA CYS A 181 -8.03 -0.55 13.95
C CYS A 181 -8.56 -1.97 14.13
N GLY A 182 -8.59 -2.78 13.07
CA GLY A 182 -9.09 -4.16 13.16
C GLY A 182 -8.23 -5.08 14.05
N VAL A 183 -6.96 -4.73 14.29
CA VAL A 183 -6.04 -5.56 15.11
C VAL A 183 -6.23 -5.32 16.60
N CYS A 184 -6.25 -4.06 17.05
CA CYS A 184 -6.42 -3.73 18.48
C CYS A 184 -7.84 -3.29 18.84
N GLY A 185 -8.74 -3.15 17.88
CA GLY A 185 -10.12 -2.70 18.08
C GLY A 185 -10.28 -1.25 18.53
N ASN A 186 -9.18 -0.47 18.65
CA ASN A 186 -9.33 0.92 19.08
C ASN A 186 -9.94 1.78 17.98
N SER A 187 -10.56 2.90 18.38
CA SER A 187 -11.19 3.84 17.46
C SER A 187 -10.67 5.25 17.66
N LEU A 188 -10.50 5.99 16.57
CA LEU A 188 -10.05 7.38 16.55
C LEU A 188 -11.08 8.23 15.80
N ARG A 189 -11.59 9.29 16.44
CA ARG A 189 -12.61 10.19 15.88
C ARG A 189 -11.95 11.46 15.35
N LEU A 190 -12.35 11.87 14.15
CA LEU A 190 -11.88 13.08 13.45
C LEU A 190 -13.05 14.08 13.25
N ASP A 191 -14.05 14.02 14.11
CA ASP A 191 -15.22 14.90 14.07
C ASP A 191 -14.85 16.35 14.39
N GLY A 192 -15.69 17.30 13.94
CA GLY A 192 -15.51 18.74 14.21
C GLY A 192 -14.52 19.47 13.29
N MET A 193 -13.80 18.76 12.42
CA MET A 193 -12.88 19.39 11.46
C MET A 193 -13.59 20.28 10.43
N ASP A 194 -14.81 19.91 10.04
CA ASP A 194 -15.62 20.67 9.09
C ASP A 194 -16.16 21.99 9.72
N ASP A 195 -16.20 22.09 11.05
CA ASP A 195 -16.71 23.27 11.78
C ASP A 195 -15.64 24.37 11.94
N ILE A 196 -14.37 24.04 11.75
CA ILE A 196 -13.25 24.98 11.88
C ILE A 196 -13.13 25.78 10.58
N ARG A 197 -13.61 27.03 10.62
CA ARG A 197 -13.59 27.94 9.46
C ARG A 197 -12.22 28.54 9.14
N ASP A 198 -11.38 28.73 10.16
CA ASP A 198 -10.04 29.29 9.98
C ASP A 198 -9.09 28.21 9.47
N GLU A 199 -8.60 28.40 8.24
CA GLU A 199 -7.70 27.46 7.57
C GLU A 199 -6.41 27.18 8.35
N ARG A 200 -5.84 28.20 9.00
CA ARG A 200 -4.58 28.04 9.74
C ARG A 200 -4.79 27.21 11.00
N VAL A 201 -5.90 27.45 11.68
CA VAL A 201 -6.29 26.66 12.86
C VAL A 201 -6.62 25.23 12.44
N ARG A 202 -7.36 25.06 11.33
CA ARG A 202 -7.71 23.75 10.77
C ARG A 202 -6.46 22.95 10.43
N GLU A 203 -5.46 23.58 9.83
CA GLU A 203 -4.20 22.94 9.48
C GLU A 203 -3.42 22.48 10.73
N GLU A 204 -3.27 23.35 11.73
CA GLU A 204 -2.56 23.01 12.97
C GLU A 204 -3.29 21.92 13.78
N VAL A 205 -4.63 21.98 13.86
CA VAL A 205 -5.44 20.92 14.49
C VAL A 205 -5.28 19.61 13.72
N SER A 206 -5.33 19.63 12.39
CA SER A 206 -5.15 18.43 11.57
C SER A 206 -3.77 17.79 11.78
N LYS A 207 -2.73 18.60 11.89
CA LYS A 207 -1.36 18.16 12.16
C LYS A 207 -1.25 17.52 13.54
N ARG A 208 -1.90 18.07 14.57
CA ARG A 208 -1.93 17.46 15.91
C ARG A 208 -2.72 16.16 15.92
N LEU A 209 -3.90 16.13 15.30
CA LEU A 209 -4.72 14.93 15.18
C LEU A 209 -4.01 13.80 14.43
N SER A 210 -3.20 14.13 13.41
CA SER A 210 -2.43 13.12 12.67
C SER A 210 -1.43 12.35 13.53
N LYS A 211 -0.96 12.92 14.65
CA LYS A 211 -0.14 12.17 15.63
C LYS A 211 -0.91 11.01 16.25
N GLY A 212 -2.23 11.14 16.32
CA GLY A 212 -3.16 10.09 16.74
C GLY A 212 -3.14 8.86 15.85
N PHE A 213 -2.67 8.95 14.59
CA PHE A 213 -2.53 7.76 13.74
C PHE A 213 -1.51 6.75 14.30
N GLU A 214 -0.53 7.21 15.07
CA GLU A 214 0.45 6.37 15.73
C GLU A 214 0.07 6.10 17.19
N SER A 215 -0.17 7.17 17.97
CA SER A 215 -0.42 7.07 19.41
C SER A 215 -1.82 6.55 19.75
N GLY A 216 -2.77 6.66 18.82
CA GLY A 216 -4.16 6.24 18.99
C GLY A 216 -4.35 4.73 18.97
N HIS A 217 -3.33 3.92 18.70
CA HIS A 217 -3.41 2.47 18.87
C HIS A 217 -3.17 2.05 20.33
N ARG A 218 -3.65 0.87 20.73
CA ARG A 218 -3.26 0.26 22.02
C ARG A 218 -1.74 0.07 22.08
N LYS A 219 -1.18 0.07 23.30
CA LYS A 219 0.27 0.00 23.53
C LYS A 219 0.92 -1.25 22.92
N ASP A 220 0.17 -2.35 22.84
CA ASP A 220 0.56 -3.66 22.33
C ASP A 220 0.19 -3.89 20.85
N CYS A 221 -0.39 -2.89 20.17
CA CYS A 221 -0.80 -3.05 18.78
C CYS A 221 0.40 -3.05 17.84
N ALA A 222 0.46 -4.04 16.94
CA ALA A 222 1.52 -4.11 15.93
C ALA A 222 1.59 -2.87 15.01
N TRP A 223 0.44 -2.26 14.69
CA TRP A 223 0.37 -1.03 13.89
C TRP A 223 0.97 0.20 14.60
N ARG A 224 1.00 0.20 15.94
CA ARG A 224 1.68 1.23 16.74
C ARG A 224 3.20 1.11 16.62
N ILE A 225 3.69 -0.14 16.57
CA ILE A 225 5.12 -0.44 16.50
C ILE A 225 5.64 -0.21 15.09
N ARG A 226 4.87 -0.62 14.07
CA ARG A 226 5.31 -0.56 12.68
C ARG A 226 4.14 -0.33 11.73
N ARG A 227 4.18 0.82 11.06
CA ARG A 227 3.28 1.17 9.96
C ARG A 227 3.73 0.52 8.64
N SER A 228 2.84 0.53 7.66
CA SER A 228 3.18 0.19 6.28
C SER A 228 4.22 1.17 5.72
N PRO A 229 5.17 0.69 4.89
CA PRO A 229 6.10 1.58 4.19
C PRO A 229 5.38 2.45 3.16
N ASP A 230 5.87 3.66 2.91
CA ASP A 230 5.21 4.62 2.02
C ASP A 230 5.23 4.15 0.56
N GLU A 231 6.28 3.41 0.15
CA GLU A 231 6.43 2.84 -1.20
C GLU A 231 5.35 1.80 -1.52
N LEU A 232 4.66 1.27 -0.50
CA LEU A 232 3.59 0.30 -0.68
C LEU A 232 2.43 0.87 -1.52
N TYR A 233 2.21 2.18 -1.44
CA TYR A 233 1.19 2.87 -2.22
C TYR A 233 1.52 2.87 -3.73
N ASP A 234 2.78 3.09 -4.08
CA ASP A 234 3.23 2.98 -5.48
C ASP A 234 3.22 1.54 -5.98
N GLN A 235 3.59 0.59 -5.12
CA GLN A 235 3.50 -0.84 -5.42
C GLN A 235 2.05 -1.27 -5.71
N LEU A 236 1.08 -0.73 -4.96
CA LEU A 236 -0.35 -0.99 -5.19
C LEU A 236 -0.79 -0.56 -6.60
N ARG A 237 -0.34 0.63 -7.06
CA ARG A 237 -0.62 1.10 -8.42
C ARG A 237 -0.06 0.14 -9.47
N ASN A 238 1.22 -0.19 -9.36
CA ASN A 238 1.91 -1.06 -10.31
C ASN A 238 1.33 -2.47 -10.33
N LEU A 239 0.85 -2.96 -9.18
CA LEU A 239 0.21 -4.25 -9.04
C LEU A 239 -1.14 -4.31 -9.78
N LEU A 240 -2.01 -3.31 -9.60
CA LEU A 240 -3.40 -3.35 -10.10
C LEU A 240 -3.59 -2.70 -11.47
N HIS A 241 -2.66 -1.84 -11.86
CA HIS A 241 -2.71 -1.08 -13.11
C HIS A 241 -1.33 -1.01 -13.77
N PRO A 242 -0.82 -2.15 -14.28
CA PRO A 242 0.44 -2.18 -14.99
C PRO A 242 0.34 -1.37 -16.29
N ILE A 243 1.25 -0.43 -16.48
CA ILE A 243 1.27 0.44 -17.66
C ILE A 243 1.99 -0.28 -18.81
N ILE A 244 1.32 -1.29 -19.34
CA ILE A 244 1.81 -2.14 -20.44
C ILE A 244 0.74 -2.15 -21.52
N SER A 245 1.13 -1.92 -22.77
CA SER A 245 0.21 -1.88 -23.92
C SER A 245 -0.65 -3.14 -24.07
N SER A 246 -0.09 -4.32 -23.78
CA SER A 246 -0.82 -5.60 -23.79
C SER A 246 -1.89 -5.71 -22.70
N ASN A 247 -1.76 -4.95 -21.61
CA ASN A 247 -2.79 -4.83 -20.58
C ASN A 247 -3.84 -3.76 -20.96
N LEU A 248 -3.42 -2.64 -21.54
CA LEU A 248 -4.34 -1.53 -21.86
C LEU A 248 -5.20 -1.79 -23.10
N SER A 249 -4.70 -2.53 -24.08
CA SER A 249 -5.41 -2.85 -25.33
C SER A 249 -6.75 -3.57 -25.11
N PRO A 250 -6.81 -4.72 -24.41
CA PRO A 250 -8.09 -5.40 -24.17
C PRO A 250 -9.07 -4.55 -23.34
N LEU A 251 -8.55 -3.71 -22.44
CA LEU A 251 -9.39 -2.79 -21.66
C LEU A 251 -10.00 -1.71 -22.54
N ALA A 252 -9.21 -1.10 -23.42
CA ALA A 252 -9.69 -0.11 -24.39
C ALA A 252 -10.75 -0.72 -25.32
N GLN A 253 -10.54 -1.96 -25.80
CA GLN A 253 -11.52 -2.68 -26.61
C GLN A 253 -12.84 -2.89 -25.86
N ASN A 254 -12.77 -3.35 -24.62
CA ASN A 254 -13.96 -3.57 -23.80
C ASN A 254 -14.73 -2.25 -23.54
N ILE A 255 -14.03 -1.15 -23.25
CA ILE A 255 -14.65 0.16 -23.06
C ILE A 255 -15.31 0.63 -24.36
N HIS A 256 -14.63 0.47 -25.50
CA HIS A 256 -15.15 0.86 -26.81
C HIS A 256 -16.43 0.11 -27.18
N SER A 257 -16.46 -1.21 -26.96
CA SER A 257 -17.63 -2.03 -27.30
C SER A 257 -18.77 -1.88 -26.30
N SER A 258 -18.48 -1.66 -25.02
CA SER A 258 -19.51 -1.58 -23.98
C SER A 258 -20.15 -0.20 -23.86
N ILE A 259 -19.52 0.87 -24.38
CA ILE A 259 -19.97 2.24 -24.17
C ILE A 259 -20.20 2.93 -25.53
N PRO A 260 -21.40 2.80 -26.12
CA PRO A 260 -21.68 3.40 -27.42
C PRO A 260 -21.70 4.93 -27.40
N THR A 261 -21.89 5.54 -26.22
CA THR A 261 -22.00 6.98 -26.04
C THR A 261 -20.66 7.70 -25.84
N LEU A 262 -19.52 7.03 -26.03
CA LEU A 262 -18.19 7.66 -25.87
C LEU A 262 -17.97 8.91 -26.72
N SER A 263 -18.59 8.97 -27.90
CA SER A 263 -18.50 10.13 -28.80
C SER A 263 -19.35 11.33 -28.36
N THR A 264 -20.18 11.19 -27.32
CA THR A 264 -21.14 12.22 -26.91
C THR A 264 -20.57 13.24 -25.91
N PHE A 265 -19.46 12.91 -25.24
CA PHE A 265 -18.82 13.75 -24.24
C PHE A 265 -17.36 14.03 -24.60
N GLN A 266 -16.79 15.04 -23.96
CA GLN A 266 -15.40 15.43 -24.16
C GLN A 266 -14.56 14.93 -22.98
N VAL A 267 -13.43 14.31 -23.29
CA VAL A 267 -12.46 13.85 -22.29
C VAL A 267 -11.38 14.91 -22.10
N LYS A 268 -11.20 15.36 -20.86
CA LYS A 268 -10.08 16.20 -20.46
C LYS A 268 -8.90 15.31 -20.07
N SER A 269 -7.89 15.31 -20.93
CA SER A 269 -6.67 14.54 -20.79
C SER A 269 -5.53 15.44 -20.27
N PRO A 270 -4.72 14.97 -19.30
CA PRO A 270 -3.53 15.70 -18.86
C PRO A 270 -2.31 15.48 -19.78
N LEU A 271 -2.46 14.69 -20.83
CA LEU A 271 -1.37 14.33 -21.74
C LEU A 271 -1.21 15.38 -22.85
N SER A 272 0.03 15.55 -23.33
CA SER A 272 0.25 16.30 -24.57
C SER A 272 -0.28 15.53 -25.77
N LEU A 273 -0.63 16.25 -26.85
CA LEU A 273 -1.07 15.63 -28.11
C LEU A 273 -0.09 14.56 -28.62
N THR A 274 1.21 14.82 -28.49
CA THR A 274 2.27 13.87 -28.89
C THR A 274 2.27 12.59 -28.03
N GLN A 275 2.02 12.71 -26.72
CA GLN A 275 1.93 11.57 -25.81
C GLN A 275 0.70 10.73 -26.13
N GLU A 276 -0.44 11.37 -26.42
CA GLU A 276 -1.67 10.68 -26.82
C GLU A 276 -1.47 9.91 -28.13
N GLU A 277 -0.85 10.52 -29.14
CA GLU A 277 -0.54 9.84 -30.40
C GLU A 277 0.39 8.64 -30.20
N CYS A 278 1.40 8.76 -29.34
CA CYS A 278 2.30 7.65 -29.00
C CYS A 278 1.54 6.50 -28.31
N LEU A 279 0.66 6.82 -27.36
CA LEU A 279 -0.17 5.85 -26.67
C LEU A 279 -1.11 5.12 -27.63
N ILE A 280 -1.80 5.87 -28.50
CA ILE A 280 -2.72 5.32 -29.50
C ILE A 280 -1.97 4.36 -30.42
N ARG A 281 -0.82 4.78 -30.96
CA ARG A 281 0.02 3.95 -31.83
C ARG A 281 0.49 2.68 -31.11
N SER A 282 0.95 2.79 -29.87
CA SER A 282 1.43 1.65 -29.09
C SER A 282 0.31 0.69 -28.68
N THR A 283 -0.92 1.17 -28.51
CA THR A 283 -2.05 0.31 -28.13
C THR A 283 -2.60 -0.43 -29.35
N LYS A 284 -2.70 0.28 -30.48
CA LYS A 284 -3.13 -0.29 -31.77
C LYS A 284 -2.21 -1.40 -32.27
N SER A 285 -0.90 -1.33 -32.01
CA SER A 285 0.04 -2.40 -32.42
C SER A 285 -0.22 -3.76 -31.76
N HIS A 286 -0.97 -3.79 -30.66
CA HIS A 286 -1.33 -5.02 -29.96
C HIS A 286 -2.78 -5.47 -30.21
N GLN A 287 -3.49 -4.82 -31.13
CA GLN A 287 -4.77 -5.32 -31.60
C GLN A 287 -4.51 -6.56 -32.45
N SER A 288 -4.88 -7.74 -31.95
CA SER A 288 -4.79 -8.97 -32.70
C SER A 288 -5.68 -8.88 -33.94
N SER A 289 -5.10 -9.13 -35.12
CA SER A 289 -5.80 -9.16 -36.41
C SER A 289 -6.92 -10.22 -36.51
N SER A 290 -7.16 -11.00 -35.45
CA SER A 290 -8.06 -12.16 -35.42
C SER A 290 -9.49 -11.86 -34.99
N GLU A 291 -9.79 -10.68 -34.44
CA GLU A 291 -11.17 -10.27 -34.13
C GLU A 291 -11.53 -9.06 -35.00
N GLN A 292 -12.05 -9.36 -36.19
CA GLN A 292 -12.65 -8.41 -37.13
C GLN A 292 -13.89 -7.77 -36.50
N THR A 293 -13.69 -6.78 -35.64
CA THR A 293 -14.69 -5.73 -35.42
C THR A 293 -14.23 -4.55 -36.25
N ASP A 294 -15.10 -4.11 -37.17
CA ASP A 294 -14.83 -3.17 -38.27
C ASP A 294 -14.62 -1.71 -37.81
N GLY A 295 -14.30 -1.50 -36.53
CA GLY A 295 -14.19 -0.20 -35.88
C GLY A 295 -12.80 0.05 -35.31
N ASP A 296 -12.18 1.15 -35.72
CA ASP A 296 -10.98 1.66 -35.07
C ASP A 296 -11.30 2.03 -33.61
N ILE A 297 -10.57 1.49 -32.64
CA ILE A 297 -10.79 1.77 -31.22
C ILE A 297 -10.71 3.29 -31.00
N SER A 298 -11.75 3.85 -30.39
CA SER A 298 -11.82 5.29 -30.13
C SER A 298 -10.68 5.76 -29.22
N LYS A 299 -10.22 7.00 -29.45
CA LYS A 299 -9.19 7.67 -28.64
C LYS A 299 -9.60 7.69 -27.17
N GLU A 300 -10.86 7.99 -26.91
CA GLU A 300 -11.46 8.11 -25.58
C GLU A 300 -11.35 6.79 -24.81
N SER A 301 -11.60 5.65 -25.46
CA SER A 301 -11.45 4.33 -24.84
C SER A 301 -10.00 4.03 -24.43
N ILE A 302 -9.03 4.43 -25.26
CA ILE A 302 -7.60 4.23 -24.97
C ILE A 302 -7.16 5.12 -23.81
N LEU A 303 -7.64 6.36 -23.78
CA LEU A 303 -7.37 7.28 -22.67
C LEU A 303 -8.01 6.76 -21.37
N LEU A 304 -9.29 6.40 -21.38
CA LEU A 304 -9.97 5.82 -20.23
C LEU A 304 -9.24 4.58 -19.70
N SER A 305 -8.77 3.70 -20.60
CA SER A 305 -8.01 2.51 -20.19
C SER A 305 -6.68 2.86 -19.53
N LEU A 306 -5.93 3.83 -20.07
CA LEU A 306 -4.67 4.29 -19.47
C LEU A 306 -4.88 4.86 -18.07
N PHE A 307 -5.99 5.57 -17.83
CA PHE A 307 -6.31 6.14 -16.51
C PHE A 307 -7.14 5.19 -15.62
N GLY A 308 -7.19 3.90 -15.96
CA GLY A 308 -7.71 2.82 -15.10
C GLY A 308 -9.22 2.86 -14.89
N TRP A 309 -9.96 3.38 -15.87
CA TRP A 309 -11.41 3.30 -15.93
C TRP A 309 -11.85 2.02 -16.64
N TYR A 310 -12.96 1.45 -16.17
CA TYR A 310 -13.54 0.20 -16.64
C TYR A 310 -15.03 0.40 -16.87
N ALA A 311 -15.60 -0.23 -17.89
CA ALA A 311 -17.04 -0.34 -18.03
C ALA A 311 -17.64 -0.99 -16.76
N TYR A 312 -18.73 -0.42 -16.24
CA TYR A 312 -19.41 -0.89 -15.04
C TYR A 312 -20.83 -1.32 -15.37
N GLN A 313 -21.19 -2.54 -14.99
CA GLN A 313 -22.54 -3.07 -15.14
C GLN A 313 -23.11 -3.31 -13.73
N PRO A 314 -24.16 -2.59 -13.31
CA PRO A 314 -24.74 -2.71 -11.96
C PRO A 314 -25.15 -4.14 -11.59
N ASN A 315 -25.60 -4.91 -12.59
CA ASN A 315 -26.17 -6.25 -12.38
C ASN A 315 -25.15 -7.38 -12.55
N SER A 316 -23.90 -7.10 -12.96
CA SER A 316 -22.88 -8.12 -13.19
C SER A 316 -21.77 -8.03 -12.13
N LEU A 317 -21.91 -8.77 -11.03
CA LEU A 317 -20.87 -8.89 -10.01
C LEU A 317 -19.88 -10.03 -10.34
N PRO A 318 -18.58 -9.90 -10.03
CA PRO A 318 -17.85 -8.68 -9.70
C PRO A 318 -17.53 -7.86 -10.97
N SER A 319 -17.47 -6.53 -10.88
CA SER A 319 -17.21 -5.65 -12.03
C SER A 319 -15.73 -5.25 -12.19
N ASP A 320 -14.81 -5.87 -11.44
CA ASP A 320 -13.43 -5.42 -11.26
C ASP A 320 -12.44 -5.85 -12.36
N HIS A 321 -12.93 -6.50 -13.41
CA HIS A 321 -12.17 -7.01 -14.55
C HIS A 321 -13.03 -7.07 -15.81
N ILE A 322 -12.38 -7.23 -16.97
CA ILE A 322 -13.05 -7.34 -18.26
C ILE A 322 -13.87 -8.63 -18.33
N LYS A 323 -15.17 -8.50 -18.62
CA LYS A 323 -16.06 -9.62 -18.95
C LYS A 323 -16.29 -9.67 -20.46
N LYS A 324 -16.56 -10.88 -20.96
CA LYS A 324 -16.89 -11.11 -22.39
C LYS A 324 -18.35 -10.78 -22.72
N GLU A 325 -19.21 -10.59 -21.72
CA GLU A 325 -20.63 -10.30 -21.93
C GLU A 325 -20.84 -8.83 -22.29
N GLN A 326 -21.39 -8.59 -23.49
CA GLN A 326 -21.44 -7.31 -24.19
C GLN A 326 -22.74 -6.54 -23.90
N ASP A 327 -23.08 -6.35 -22.63
CA ASP A 327 -24.16 -5.44 -22.30
C ASP A 327 -23.64 -3.99 -22.32
N ASN A 328 -24.33 -3.15 -23.10
CA ASN A 328 -24.03 -1.74 -23.15
C ASN A 328 -24.21 -1.09 -21.77
N THR A 329 -23.32 -0.17 -21.43
CA THR A 329 -23.38 0.61 -20.20
C THR A 329 -22.95 2.04 -20.46
N GLU A 330 -23.47 2.94 -19.63
CA GLU A 330 -23.05 4.35 -19.57
C GLU A 330 -22.34 4.66 -18.27
N ILE A 331 -22.02 3.64 -17.47
CA ILE A 331 -21.32 3.81 -16.20
C ILE A 331 -19.91 3.28 -16.36
N ILE A 332 -18.94 4.09 -15.95
CA ILE A 332 -17.56 3.65 -15.75
C ILE A 332 -17.24 3.58 -14.27
N HIS A 333 -16.24 2.79 -13.93
CA HIS A 333 -15.71 2.75 -12.58
C HIS A 333 -14.20 2.53 -12.56
N CYS A 334 -13.56 2.93 -11.46
CA CYS A 334 -12.17 2.59 -11.20
C CYS A 334 -12.11 1.31 -10.35
N ARG A 335 -11.37 0.29 -10.80
CA ARG A 335 -11.20 -0.95 -10.01
C ARG A 335 -10.42 -0.72 -8.71
N ILE A 336 -9.61 0.33 -8.60
CA ILE A 336 -8.81 0.62 -7.40
C ILE A 336 -9.68 1.33 -6.37
N CYS A 337 -10.16 2.54 -6.70
CA CYS A 337 -10.91 3.37 -5.77
C CYS A 337 -12.41 3.10 -5.70
N GLN A 338 -12.93 2.21 -6.55
CA GLN A 338 -14.35 1.84 -6.64
C GLN A 338 -15.30 3.02 -6.93
N ARG A 339 -14.76 4.18 -7.34
CA ARG A 339 -15.55 5.33 -7.80
C ARG A 339 -16.30 4.93 -9.05
N ARG A 340 -17.61 5.22 -9.09
CA ARG A 340 -18.53 4.96 -10.21
C ARG A 340 -19.06 6.28 -10.72
N ILE A 341 -19.13 6.41 -12.04
CA ILE A 341 -19.51 7.66 -12.70
C ILE A 341 -20.40 7.34 -13.89
N GLY A 342 -21.56 7.98 -13.96
CA GLY A 342 -22.43 7.95 -15.12
C GLY A 342 -21.99 8.97 -16.16
N LEU A 343 -21.69 8.51 -17.37
CA LEU A 343 -21.19 9.34 -18.48
C LEU A 343 -22.24 10.31 -19.01
N TRP A 344 -23.53 10.04 -18.79
CA TRP A 344 -24.63 10.97 -19.10
C TRP A 344 -24.47 12.33 -18.39
N ALA A 345 -23.76 12.39 -17.26
CA ALA A 345 -23.49 13.66 -16.57
C ALA A 345 -22.56 14.61 -17.34
N PHE A 346 -21.86 14.09 -18.37
CA PHE A 346 -20.92 14.81 -19.22
C PHE A 346 -21.42 14.96 -20.67
N ALA A 347 -22.60 14.42 -20.98
CA ALA A 347 -23.25 14.67 -22.26
C ALA A 347 -23.60 16.16 -22.38
N ALA A 348 -23.57 16.69 -23.61
CA ALA A 348 -23.93 18.08 -23.88
C ALA A 348 -25.38 18.35 -23.40
N GLY A 349 -25.54 19.25 -22.42
CA GLY A 349 -26.85 19.66 -21.95
C GLY A 349 -27.60 20.53 -22.96
N GLU A 350 -28.89 20.78 -22.71
CA GLU A 350 -29.76 21.62 -23.56
C GLU A 350 -29.23 23.04 -23.78
N HIS A 351 -28.40 23.54 -22.85
CA HIS A 351 -27.76 24.86 -22.91
C HIS A 351 -26.41 24.87 -23.65
N GLY A 352 -25.96 23.74 -24.21
CA GLY A 352 -24.76 23.67 -25.04
C GLY A 352 -23.42 23.70 -24.29
N GLU A 353 -23.43 23.85 -22.96
CA GLU A 353 -22.22 23.70 -22.14
C GLU A 353 -21.84 22.22 -22.05
N LYS A 354 -20.78 21.82 -22.77
CA LYS A 354 -20.19 20.48 -22.65
C LYS A 354 -19.37 20.43 -21.39
N LYS A 355 -19.80 19.62 -20.41
CA LYS A 355 -18.96 19.27 -19.26
C LYS A 355 -17.92 18.27 -19.72
N GLU A 356 -16.67 18.55 -19.43
CA GLU A 356 -15.56 17.64 -19.75
C GLU A 356 -15.39 16.61 -18.63
N PHE A 357 -15.13 15.35 -19.01
CA PHE A 357 -14.76 14.29 -18.09
C PHE A 357 -13.25 14.35 -17.82
N ASP A 358 -12.84 14.73 -16.61
CA ASP A 358 -11.43 14.79 -16.21
C ASP A 358 -10.92 13.40 -15.82
N LEU A 359 -10.04 12.82 -16.64
CA LEU A 359 -9.56 11.45 -16.49
C LEU A 359 -8.92 11.16 -15.12
N VAL A 360 -8.40 12.20 -14.46
CA VAL A 360 -7.59 12.10 -13.25
C VAL A 360 -8.38 12.55 -12.03
N ASN A 361 -8.98 13.74 -12.09
CA ASN A 361 -9.61 14.37 -10.93
C ASN A 361 -10.95 13.71 -10.55
N GLU A 362 -11.51 12.89 -11.44
CA GLU A 362 -12.74 12.14 -11.18
C GLU A 362 -12.52 10.90 -10.31
N HIS A 363 -11.27 10.46 -10.10
CA HIS A 363 -10.95 9.42 -9.11
C HIS A 363 -11.11 9.93 -7.67
N LEU A 364 -11.24 9.04 -6.69
CA LEU A 364 -11.16 9.46 -5.28
C LEU A 364 -9.78 10.08 -4.97
N ASN A 365 -9.73 11.05 -4.06
CA ASN A 365 -8.49 11.78 -3.72
C ASN A 365 -7.36 10.84 -3.25
N TRP A 366 -7.70 9.68 -2.69
CA TRP A 366 -6.72 8.67 -2.25
C TRP A 366 -6.33 7.67 -3.34
N CYS A 367 -6.96 7.71 -4.52
CA CYS A 367 -6.66 6.77 -5.59
C CYS A 367 -5.24 7.02 -6.13
N PRO A 368 -4.42 5.97 -6.32
CA PRO A 368 -3.09 6.13 -6.90
C PRO A 368 -3.09 6.58 -8.36
N LEU A 369 -4.25 6.58 -9.01
CA LEU A 369 -4.41 7.12 -10.38
C LEU A 369 -4.84 8.59 -10.39
N ASN A 370 -5.23 9.15 -9.24
CA ASN A 370 -5.47 10.58 -9.08
C ASN A 370 -4.12 11.32 -8.92
N THR A 371 -4.08 12.61 -9.27
CA THR A 371 -2.95 13.49 -8.96
C THR A 371 -3.12 14.02 -7.54
N GLN A 372 -2.26 13.58 -6.65
CA GLN A 372 -2.15 14.22 -5.34
C GLN A 372 -1.48 15.59 -5.50
N GLN A 373 -2.00 16.60 -4.81
CA GLN A 373 -1.38 17.92 -4.76
C GLN A 373 0.07 17.73 -4.25
N ASN A 374 1.05 18.26 -5.00
CA ASN A 374 2.49 18.20 -4.72
C ASN A 374 3.24 16.89 -5.04
N GLN A 375 2.62 15.92 -5.72
CA GLN A 375 3.36 14.75 -6.23
C GLN A 375 3.56 14.83 -7.74
N LYS A 376 4.74 14.34 -8.19
CA LYS A 376 5.04 14.16 -9.61
C LYS A 376 3.98 13.26 -10.24
N ALA A 377 3.42 13.67 -11.38
CA ALA A 377 2.38 12.89 -12.02
C ALA A 377 2.93 11.53 -12.49
N TRP A 378 2.23 10.45 -12.14
CA TRP A 378 2.71 9.08 -12.35
C TRP A 378 2.91 8.72 -13.84
N TRP A 379 2.22 9.43 -14.74
CA TRP A 379 2.31 9.21 -16.18
C TRP A 379 3.51 9.90 -16.83
N GLU A 380 4.17 10.87 -16.18
CA GLU A 380 5.34 11.56 -16.76
C GLU A 380 6.50 10.60 -17.04
N ASP A 381 6.68 9.60 -16.19
CA ASP A 381 7.72 8.58 -16.35
C ASP A 381 7.27 7.37 -17.17
N CYS A 382 6.04 7.39 -17.68
CA CYS A 382 5.47 6.28 -18.42
C CYS A 382 6.25 6.00 -19.71
N PRO A 383 6.85 4.81 -19.88
CA PRO A 383 7.60 4.48 -21.09
C PRO A 383 6.72 4.37 -22.33
N LEU A 384 5.41 4.17 -22.19
CA LEU A 384 4.46 4.15 -23.32
C LEU A 384 4.19 5.54 -23.91
N LEU A 385 4.41 6.60 -23.12
CA LEU A 385 4.17 7.98 -23.53
C LEU A 385 5.42 8.67 -24.07
N LYS A 386 6.60 8.10 -23.83
CA LYS A 386 7.86 8.62 -24.36
C LYS A 386 7.91 8.35 -25.86
N GLU A 387 8.15 9.41 -26.63
CA GLU A 387 8.42 9.27 -28.05
C GLU A 387 9.63 8.34 -28.20
N LYS A 388 9.42 7.20 -28.87
CA LYS A 388 10.54 6.36 -29.25
C LYS A 388 11.32 7.18 -30.26
N LEU A 389 12.43 7.79 -29.82
CA LEU A 389 13.43 8.30 -30.75
C LEU A 389 13.64 7.19 -31.78
N PRO A 390 13.55 7.49 -33.08
CA PRO A 390 13.86 6.53 -34.12
C PRO A 390 15.20 5.94 -33.73
N VAL A 391 15.21 4.65 -33.36
CA VAL A 391 16.44 3.94 -33.13
C VAL A 391 17.08 3.95 -34.51
N GLU A 392 18.00 4.89 -34.74
CA GLU A 392 18.91 4.83 -35.86
C GLU A 392 19.43 3.40 -35.87
N SER A 393 19.41 2.78 -37.05
CA SER A 393 19.61 1.36 -37.30
C SER A 393 21.01 0.82 -36.93
N GLY A 394 21.65 1.36 -35.89
CA GLY A 394 22.84 0.86 -35.24
C GLY A 394 22.48 -0.13 -34.15
N ILE A 395 22.59 -1.42 -34.48
CA ILE A 395 22.98 -2.53 -33.60
C ILE A 395 22.41 -2.43 -32.17
N THR A 396 21.23 -3.02 -31.97
CA THR A 396 20.63 -3.26 -30.66
C THR A 396 21.53 -4.14 -29.77
N LYS A 397 22.39 -3.53 -28.97
CA LYS A 397 22.84 -4.10 -27.70
C LYS A 397 21.79 -3.72 -26.65
N ASP A 398 21.39 -4.69 -25.83
CA ASP A 398 20.63 -4.52 -24.57
C ASP A 398 19.10 -4.56 -24.61
N TRP A 399 18.49 -5.13 -25.65
CA TRP A 399 17.17 -5.74 -25.48
C TRP A 399 17.35 -7.22 -25.17
N VAL A 400 17.04 -7.61 -23.93
CA VAL A 400 16.90 -9.01 -23.53
C VAL A 400 15.77 -9.62 -24.35
N LYS A 401 16.12 -10.28 -25.45
CA LYS A 401 15.23 -11.22 -26.15
C LYS A 401 14.99 -12.40 -25.20
N LEU A 402 13.84 -12.42 -24.55
CA LEU A 402 13.25 -13.68 -24.08
C LEU A 402 12.95 -14.51 -25.33
N SER A 403 13.90 -15.34 -25.75
CA SER A 403 13.68 -16.27 -26.83
C SER A 403 12.80 -17.41 -26.33
N ASP A 404 11.64 -17.61 -26.93
CA ASP A 404 10.76 -18.78 -26.73
C ASP A 404 11.41 -20.12 -27.14
N LYS A 405 12.66 -20.10 -27.58
CA LYS A 405 13.48 -21.30 -27.79
C LYS A 405 14.39 -21.50 -26.58
N LEU A 406 13.85 -22.19 -25.57
CA LEU A 406 14.64 -22.86 -24.54
C LEU A 406 15.53 -23.93 -25.23
N GLU A 407 16.67 -23.52 -25.76
CA GLU A 407 17.73 -24.47 -26.11
C GLU A 407 18.23 -25.09 -24.80
N LYS A 408 17.85 -26.35 -24.58
CA LYS A 408 18.34 -27.19 -23.50
C LYS A 408 19.85 -27.41 -23.70
N LYS A 409 20.69 -26.51 -23.16
CA LYS A 409 22.11 -26.80 -23.04
C LYS A 409 22.28 -27.92 -21.99
N PRO A 410 22.87 -29.07 -22.35
CA PRO A 410 23.12 -30.14 -21.41
C PRO A 410 24.21 -29.66 -20.43
N TRP A 411 23.88 -29.64 -19.15
CA TRP A 411 24.84 -29.40 -18.08
C TRP A 411 25.90 -30.50 -18.16
N ARG A 412 27.17 -30.10 -18.37
CA ARG A 412 28.30 -31.05 -18.34
C ARG A 412 28.40 -31.65 -16.94
N ARG A 413 28.62 -32.97 -16.91
CA ARG A 413 28.75 -33.79 -15.70
C ARG A 413 30.01 -33.48 -14.93
#